data_AF-A0A453JBT8-F1
#
_entry.id   AF-A0A453JBT8-F1
#
_cell.length_a   1.000
_cell.length_b   1.000
_cell.length_c   1.000
_cell.angle_alpha   90.00
_cell.angle_beta   90.00
_cell.angle_gamma   90.00
#
_symmetry.space_group_name_H-M   'P 1'
#
loop_
_entity.id
_entity.type
_entity.pdbx_description
1 polymer ?
#
loop_
_entity_poly.entity_id
_entity_poly.type
_entity_poly.pdbx_seq_one_letter_code
_entity_poly.pdbx_strand_id
1 'polypeptide(L)'
;TKRHRQELVVYERPEPRSGIHRMVFVLFQQLGRGTVFAPHMRHNFSSRNFACQYHLNIVAATYFNCQREGGSGGRRFKPES
;
A
#
# COMPACT_ATOMS: atom_id res chain seq x y z
N THR A 1 -26.52 14.77 3.88
CA THR A 1 -25.99 13.40 4.07
C THR A 1 -24.56 13.49 4.58
N LYS A 2 -24.25 13.12 5.82
CA LYS A 2 -22.86 13.20 6.35
C LYS A 2 -22.00 12.15 5.64
N ARG A 3 -21.00 12.56 4.86
CA ARG A 3 -19.96 11.64 4.38
C ARG A 3 -19.11 11.23 5.58
N HIS A 4 -19.07 9.93 5.87
CA HIS A 4 -18.30 9.40 7.01
C HIS A 4 -16.82 9.22 6.69
N ARG A 5 -16.45 9.07 5.41
CA ARG A 5 -15.07 8.87 4.94
C ARG A 5 -14.83 9.65 3.64
N GLN A 6 -13.57 10.00 3.41
CA GLN A 6 -13.10 10.69 2.21
C GLN A 6 -11.98 9.85 1.58
N GLU A 7 -12.14 9.49 0.32
CA GLU A 7 -11.06 8.89 -0.47
C GLU A 7 -10.23 10.03 -1.06
N LEU A 8 -8.98 10.15 -0.60
CA LEU A 8 -8.05 11.19 -1.08
C LEU A 8 -7.32 10.77 -2.35
N VAL A 9 -7.10 9.46 -2.50
CA VAL A 9 -6.41 8.84 -3.62
C VAL A 9 -7.14 7.53 -3.92
N VAL A 10 -7.51 7.32 -5.19
CA VAL A 10 -8.26 6.14 -5.60
C VAL A 10 -7.45 4.86 -5.38
N TYR A 11 -8.09 3.78 -4.95
CA TYR A 11 -7.41 2.48 -4.89
C TYR A 11 -6.98 2.00 -6.29
N GLU A 12 -5.70 1.66 -6.44
CA GLU A 12 -5.16 1.03 -7.64
C GLU A 12 -4.74 -0.40 -7.30
N ARG A 13 -5.19 -1.37 -8.12
CA ARG A 13 -4.88 -2.78 -7.91
C ARG A 13 -3.36 -3.02 -8.04
N PRO A 14 -2.73 -3.82 -7.18
CA PRO A 14 -1.31 -4.16 -7.33
C PRO A 14 -1.05 -5.02 -8.56
N GLU A 15 -0.05 -4.64 -9.36
CA GLU A 15 0.41 -5.39 -10.54
C GLU A 15 1.93 -5.63 -10.50
N PRO A 16 2.44 -6.44 -9.55
CA PRO A 16 3.87 -6.70 -9.44
C PRO A 16 4.39 -7.45 -10.68
N ARG A 17 5.42 -6.91 -11.33
CA ARG A 17 6.01 -7.50 -12.54
C ARG A 17 7.04 -8.60 -12.25
N SER A 18 7.75 -8.48 -11.13
CA SER A 18 8.83 -9.39 -10.73
C SER A 18 9.00 -9.40 -9.22
N GLY A 19 9.28 -10.58 -8.67
CA GLY A 19 9.51 -10.80 -7.24
C GLY A 19 8.22 -10.89 -6.42
N ILE A 20 8.40 -11.04 -5.12
CA ILE A 20 7.33 -11.03 -4.13
C ILE A 20 7.32 -9.66 -3.47
N HIS A 21 6.22 -8.93 -3.63
CA HIS A 21 6.02 -7.58 -3.10
C HIS A 21 5.14 -7.63 -1.86
N ARG A 22 5.47 -6.82 -0.84
CA ARG A 22 4.62 -6.66 0.34
C ARG A 22 3.66 -5.51 0.10
N MET A 23 2.36 -5.81 0.08
CA MET A 23 1.32 -4.80 0.07
C MET A 23 0.93 -4.51 1.51
N VAL A 24 1.14 -3.27 1.95
CA VAL A 24 1.03 -2.88 3.36
C VAL A 24 -0.19 -2.00 3.55
N PHE A 25 -1.04 -2.36 4.52
CA PHE A 25 -2.10 -1.51 5.03
C PHE A 25 -1.66 -0.93 6.37
N VAL A 26 -1.68 0.40 6.49
CA VAL A 26 -1.37 1.12 7.73
C VAL A 26 -2.57 1.95 8.13
N LEU A 27 -3.01 1.84 9.37
CA LEU A 27 -4.07 2.66 9.95
C LEU A 27 -3.45 3.74 10.83
N PHE A 28 -3.80 4.98 10.54
CA PHE A 28 -3.36 6.17 11.26
C PHE A 28 -4.51 6.79 12.05
N GLN A 29 -4.25 7.24 13.27
CA GLN A 29 -5.16 8.07 14.05
C GLN A 29 -4.95 9.54 13.70
N GLN A 30 -6.00 10.20 13.20
CA GLN A 30 -6.03 11.65 12.95
C GLN A 30 -6.46 12.39 14.22
N LEU A 31 -5.87 13.57 14.46
CA LEU A 31 -6.28 14.47 15.53
C LEU A 31 -7.65 15.14 15.26
N GLY A 32 -8.04 15.25 13.99
CA GLY A 32 -9.30 15.85 13.56
C GLY A 32 -9.62 15.56 12.11
N ARG A 33 -10.89 15.75 11.71
CA ARG A 33 -11.35 15.53 10.33
C ARG A 33 -10.81 16.62 9.39
N GLY A 34 -10.49 16.24 8.15
CA GLY A 34 -10.07 17.20 7.12
C GLY A 34 -8.66 17.78 7.30
N THR A 35 -7.82 17.14 8.10
CA THR A 35 -6.45 17.59 8.42
C THR A 35 -5.37 16.95 7.56
N VAL A 36 -5.74 15.99 6.70
CA VAL A 36 -4.82 15.20 5.87
C VAL A 36 -5.20 15.35 4.41
N PHE A 37 -4.18 15.49 3.55
CA PHE A 37 -4.35 15.68 2.11
C PHE A 37 -3.63 14.59 1.33
N ALA A 38 -4.01 14.44 0.06
CA ALA A 38 -3.39 13.48 -0.84
C ALA A 38 -1.91 13.82 -1.08
N PRO A 39 -1.01 12.83 -1.18
CA PRO A 39 0.33 13.06 -1.68
C PRO A 39 0.28 13.48 -3.17
N HIS A 40 1.23 14.30 -3.60
CA HIS A 40 1.33 14.76 -4.99
C HIS A 40 1.64 13.61 -5.98
N MET A 41 2.37 12.59 -5.53
CA MET A 41 2.79 11.44 -6.33
C MET A 41 2.65 10.15 -5.54
N ARG A 42 2.32 9.05 -6.24
CA ARG A 42 2.21 7.71 -5.63
C ARG A 42 3.56 7.04 -5.43
N HIS A 43 4.47 7.20 -6.40
CA HIS A 43 5.79 6.58 -6.33
C HIS A 43 6.64 7.26 -5.25
N ASN A 44 7.56 6.50 -4.65
CA ASN A 44 8.42 6.96 -3.56
C ASN A 44 7.67 7.52 -2.34
N PHE A 45 6.43 7.08 -2.10
CA PHE A 45 5.69 7.44 -0.89
C PHE A 45 6.33 6.82 0.37
N SER A 46 6.46 7.62 1.42
CA SER A 46 6.97 7.20 2.73
C SER A 46 5.88 7.37 3.79
N SER A 47 5.39 6.26 4.34
CA SER A 47 4.40 6.26 5.42
C SER A 47 4.89 6.97 6.68
N ARG A 48 6.21 6.88 6.96
CA ARG A 48 6.85 7.58 8.08
C ARG A 48 6.83 9.08 7.89
N ASN A 49 7.28 9.58 6.72
CA ASN A 49 7.31 11.02 6.46
C ASN A 49 5.88 11.60 6.45
N PHE A 50 4.93 10.86 5.88
CA PHE A 50 3.52 11.23 5.89
C PHE A 50 2.96 11.33 7.31
N ALA A 51 3.26 10.38 8.19
CA ALA A 51 2.86 10.42 9.58
C ALA A 51 3.46 11.62 10.33
N CYS A 52 4.74 11.90 10.12
CA CYS A 52 5.41 13.07 10.71
C CYS A 52 4.78 14.39 10.24
N GLN A 53 4.55 14.54 8.93
CA GLN A 53 4.00 15.76 8.33
C GLN A 53 2.60 16.10 8.87
N TYR A 54 1.77 15.07 9.06
CA TYR A 54 0.38 15.24 9.50
C TYR A 54 0.16 14.95 11.00
N HIS A 55 1.23 14.78 11.78
CA HIS A 55 1.18 14.49 13.21
C HIS A 55 0.27 13.28 13.54
N LEU A 56 0.44 12.20 12.78
CA LEU A 56 -0.38 11.00 12.87
C LEU A 56 0.30 9.92 13.70
N ASN A 57 -0.50 9.18 14.47
CA ASN A 57 -0.04 7.99 15.20
C ASN A 57 -0.43 6.71 14.43
N ILE A 58 0.50 5.77 14.29
CA ILE A 58 0.20 4.43 13.77
C ILE A 58 -0.52 3.64 14.87
N VAL A 59 -1.70 3.13 14.58
CA VAL A 59 -2.48 2.31 15.53
C VAL A 59 -2.55 0.83 15.13
N ALA A 60 -2.42 0.53 13.84
CA ALA A 60 -2.34 -0.83 13.33
C ALA A 60 -1.60 -0.87 11.99
N ALA A 61 -0.94 -1.99 11.71
CA ALA A 61 -0.35 -2.27 10.41
C ALA A 61 -0.44 -3.76 10.11
N THR A 62 -0.74 -4.10 8.87
CA THR A 62 -0.69 -5.48 8.36
C THR A 62 -0.15 -5.49 6.94
N TYR A 63 0.30 -6.64 6.47
CA TYR A 63 0.74 -6.80 5.11
C TYR A 63 0.34 -8.17 4.56
N PHE A 64 0.26 -8.26 3.24
CA PHE A 64 0.20 -9.52 2.52
C PHE A 64 1.24 -9.54 1.42
N ASN A 65 1.67 -10.74 1.04
CA ASN A 65 2.56 -10.93 -0.09
C ASN A 65 1.75 -10.97 -1.39
N CYS A 66 2.25 -10.28 -2.41
CA CYS A 66 1.66 -10.21 -3.74
C CYS A 66 2.76 -10.48 -4.76
N GLN A 67 2.47 -11.37 -5.71
CA GLN A 67 3.34 -11.67 -6.84
C GLN A 67 2.49 -11.81 -8.09
N ARG A 68 3.12 -11.77 -9.27
CA ARG A 68 2.45 -12.09 -10.52
C ARG A 68 1.84 -13.49 -10.44
N GLU A 69 0.64 -13.68 -10.99
CA GLU A 69 -0.11 -14.95 -10.92
C GLU A 69 0.71 -16.15 -11.41
N GLY A 70 1.43 -16.00 -12.52
CA GLY A 70 2.35 -17.02 -13.05
C GLY A 70 3.63 -17.21 -12.24
N GLY A 71 3.74 -16.59 -11.07
CA GLY A 71 4.93 -16.53 -10.25
C GLY A 71 6.03 -15.63 -10.84
N SER A 72 7.12 -15.56 -10.08
CA SER A 72 8.32 -14.79 -10.41
C SER A 72 9.55 -15.69 -10.69
N GLY A 73 9.34 -17.01 -10.76
CA GLY A 73 10.40 -18.03 -10.90
C GLY A 73 10.74 -18.39 -12.35
N GLY A 74 12.04 -18.64 -12.59
CA GLY A 74 12.66 -18.99 -13.87
C GLY A 74 12.41 -20.43 -14.36
N ARG A 75 13.23 -20.87 -15.33
CA ARG A 75 13.08 -22.10 -16.16
C ARG A 75 12.52 -23.29 -15.36
N ARG A 76 11.35 -23.78 -15.79
CA ARG A 76 10.79 -25.05 -15.34
C ARG A 76 11.76 -26.16 -15.76
N PHE A 77 12.38 -26.84 -14.80
CA PHE A 77 12.99 -28.14 -15.09
C PHE A 77 11.86 -29.08 -15.44
N LYS A 78 11.78 -29.50 -16.71
CA LYS A 78 10.97 -30.66 -17.07
C LYS A 78 11.68 -31.88 -16.47
N PRO A 79 10.96 -32.80 -15.80
CA PRO A 79 11.56 -34.08 -15.48
C PRO A 79 11.96 -34.76 -16.80
N GLU A 80 13.16 -35.31 -16.87
CA GLU A 80 13.54 -36.18 -17.99
C GLU A 80 12.63 -37.41 -17.99
N SER A 81 12.11 -37.74 -19.17
CA SER A 81 11.20 -38.85 -19.43
C SER A 81 11.88 -40.20 -19.27
#